data_AF-A0A1H0QRA1-F1
#
_entry.id   AF-A0A1H0QRA1-F1
#
_cell.length_a   1.000
_cell.length_b   1.000
_cell.length_c   1.000
_cell.angle_alpha   90.00
_cell.angle_beta   90.00
_cell.angle_gamma   90.00
#
_symmetry.space_group_name_H-M   'P 1'
#
loop_
_entity.id
_entity.type
_entity.pdbx_description
1 polymer ?
#
loop_
_entity_poly.entity_id
_entity_poly.type
_entity_poly.pdbx_seq_one_letter_code
_entity_poly.pdbx_strand_id
1 'polypeptide(L)' 'MKAFRIFIAVCGVMAILWMTVSLFHEGFNPSSQTNALIIGALFLLLAVENWMDDQKKYAAFYFLLAFIQIALMI' A
#
# COMPACT_ATOMS: atom_id res chain seq x y z
N MET A 1 5.43 -8.43 -12.76
CA MET A 1 6.77 -8.25 -12.14
C MET A 1 6.85 -8.90 -10.75
N LYS A 2 7.97 -9.60 -10.44
CA LYS A 2 8.20 -10.19 -9.11
C LYS A 2 8.35 -9.12 -7.99
N ALA A 3 9.10 -8.04 -8.25
CA ALA A 3 9.31 -6.98 -7.26
C ALA A 3 8.01 -6.25 -6.87
N PHE A 4 7.14 -5.95 -7.85
CA PHE A 4 5.85 -5.31 -7.60
C PHE A 4 4.92 -6.18 -6.74
N ARG A 5 4.89 -7.50 -6.99
CA ARG A 5 4.17 -8.47 -6.14
C ARG A 5 4.68 -8.50 -4.71
N ILE A 6 6.01 -8.50 -4.54
CA ILE A 6 6.65 -8.45 -3.22
C ILE A 6 6.27 -7.15 -2.51
N PHE A 7 6.29 -6.02 -3.21
CA PHE A 7 5.89 -4.74 -2.66
C PHE A 7 4.43 -4.75 -2.17
N ILE A 8 3.49 -5.23 -2.98
CA ILE A 8 2.07 -5.37 -2.59
C ILE A 8 1.92 -6.27 -1.36
N ALA A 9 2.64 -7.40 -1.32
CA ALA A 9 2.62 -8.30 -0.18
C ALA A 9 3.13 -7.62 1.10
N VAL A 10 4.21 -6.83 1.02
CA VAL A 10 4.73 -6.05 2.15
C VAL A 10 3.71 -5.01 2.62
N CYS A 11 3.08 -4.27 1.71
CA CYS A 11 2.01 -3.33 2.06
C CYS A 11 0.84 -4.04 2.76
N GLY A 12 0.45 -5.22 2.29
CA GLY A 12 -0.59 -6.05 2.90
C GLY A 12 -0.24 -6.49 4.32
N VAL A 13 0.99 -6.98 4.54
CA VAL A 13 1.48 -7.36 5.88
C VAL A 13 1.47 -6.16 6.83
N MET A 14 1.93 -4.99 6.37
CA MET A 14 1.92 -3.77 7.19
C MET A 14 0.50 -3.33 7.55
N ALA A 15 -0.45 -3.46 6.63
CA ALA A 15 -1.85 -3.16 6.91
C ALA A 15 -2.47 -4.12 7.94
N ILE A 16 -2.14 -5.42 7.88
CA ILE A 16 -2.57 -6.39 8.88
C ILE A 16 -1.97 -6.06 10.25
N LEU A 17 -0.68 -5.73 10.31
CA LEU A 17 -0.03 -5.31 11.55
C LEU A 17 -0.69 -4.04 12.10
N TRP A 18 -0.97 -3.05 11.25
CA TRP A 18 -1.66 -1.82 11.64
C TRP A 18 -3.03 -2.10 12.27
N MET A 19 -3.86 -2.91 11.60
CA MET A 19 -5.18 -3.28 12.13
C MET A 19 -5.06 -4.10 13.42
N THR A 20 -4.11 -5.02 13.49
CA THR A 20 -3.88 -5.83 14.69
C THR A 20 -3.47 -4.94 15.87
N VAL A 21 -2.51 -4.03 15.69
CA VAL A 21 -2.09 -3.09 16.73
C VAL A 21 -3.25 -2.19 17.16
N SER A 22 -4.08 -1.72 16.22
CA SER A 22 -5.26 -0.91 16.54
C SER A 22 -6.31 -1.63 17.38
N LEU A 23 -6.39 -2.96 17.30
CA LEU A 23 -7.33 -3.76 18.08
C LEU A 23 -6.86 -4.00 19.51
N PHE A 24 -5.55 -4.07 19.74
CA PHE A 24 -4.96 -4.44 21.04
C PHE A 24 -4.38 -3.26 21.81
N HIS A 25 -4.29 -2.08 21.21
CA HIS A 25 -3.73 -0.90 21.85
C HIS A 25 -4.81 0.17 22.06
N GLU A 26 -5.32 0.27 23.29
CA GLU A 26 -6.46 1.13 23.65
C GLU A 26 -6.21 2.63 23.36
N GLY A 27 -4.95 3.07 23.24
CA GLY A 27 -4.58 4.43 22.84
C GLY A 27 -4.46 4.65 21.32
N PHE A 28 -4.59 3.61 20.51
CA PHE A 28 -4.37 3.63 19.07
C PHE A 28 -5.69 3.36 18.33
N ASN A 29 -6.51 4.40 18.20
CA ASN A 29 -7.76 4.35 17.45
C ASN A 29 -7.59 5.05 16.08
N PRO A 30 -7.06 4.37 15.05
CA PRO A 30 -6.97 4.95 13.73
C PRO A 30 -8.36 5.30 13.22
N SER A 31 -8.52 6.51 12.70
CA SER A 31 -9.81 6.96 12.20
C SER A 31 -10.33 6.01 11.11
N SER A 32 -11.65 5.90 10.99
CA SER A 32 -12.30 5.11 9.95
C SER A 32 -11.85 5.54 8.54
N GLN A 33 -11.55 6.82 8.35
CA GLN A 33 -10.98 7.35 7.10
C GLN A 33 -9.59 6.77 6.82
N THR A 34 -8.69 6.73 7.81
CA THR A 34 -7.34 6.18 7.63
C THR A 34 -7.41 4.70 7.24
N ASN A 35 -8.27 3.92 7.90
CA ASN A 35 -8.44 2.50 7.59
C ASN A 35 -9.04 2.29 6.19
N ALA A 36 -10.05 3.08 5.81
CA ALA A 36 -10.63 3.04 4.47
C ALA A 36 -9.60 3.39 3.38
N LEU A 37 -8.71 4.35 3.67
CA LEU A 37 -7.65 4.75 2.75
C LEU A 37 -6.61 3.66 2.56
N ILE A 38 -6.19 2.98 3.65
CA ILE A 38 -5.26 1.83 3.59
C ILE A 38 -5.86 0.69 2.76
N ILE A 39 -7.12 0.31 3.03
CA ILE A 39 -7.81 -0.76 2.30
C ILE A 39 -7.99 -0.38 0.82
N GLY A 40 -8.42 0.85 0.55
CA GLY A 40 -8.61 1.35 -0.81
C GLY A 40 -7.31 1.38 -1.61
N ALA A 41 -6.20 1.81 -1.01
CA ALA A 41 -4.90 1.80 -1.65
C ALA A 41 -4.43 0.38 -1.99
N LEU A 42 -4.63 -0.60 -1.09
CA LEU A 42 -4.29 -2.00 -1.35
C LEU A 42 -5.11 -2.59 -2.51
N PHE A 43 -6.41 -2.31 -2.57
CA PHE A 43 -7.26 -2.72 -3.68
C PHE A 43 -6.80 -2.12 -5.01
N LEU A 44 -6.40 -0.85 -5.00
CA LEU A 44 -5.92 -0.15 -6.19
C LEU A 44 -4.58 -0.75 -6.68
N LEU A 45 -3.67 -1.08 -5.76
CA LEU A 45 -2.42 -1.77 -6.09
C LEU A 45 -2.68 -3.17 -6.69
N LEU A 46 -3.62 -3.94 -6.15
CA LEU A 46 -4.04 -5.23 -6.70
C LEU A 46 -4.70 -5.09 -8.08
N ALA A 47 -5.49 -4.05 -8.30
CA ALA A 47 -6.08 -3.76 -9.61
C ALA A 47 -4.99 -3.46 -10.64
N VAL A 48 -4.00 -2.64 -10.30
CA VAL A 48 -2.83 -2.37 -11.17
C VAL A 48 -2.07 -3.66 -11.48
N GLU A 49 -1.91 -4.55 -10.49
CA GLU A 49 -1.22 -5.82 -10.71
C GLU A 49 -1.98 -6.77 -11.65
N ASN A 50 -3.31 -6.76 -11.63
CA ASN A 50 -4.12 -7.71 -12.38
C ASN A 50 -4.59 -7.19 -13.74
N TRP A 51 -4.83 -5.88 -13.89
CA TRP A 51 -5.41 -5.30 -15.11
C TRP A 51 -4.42 -4.62 -16.06
N MET A 52 -3.24 -4.20 -15.59
CA MET A 52 -2.29 -3.47 -16.45
C MET A 52 -1.28 -4.38 -17.15
N ASP A 53 -0.86 -3.99 -18.35
CA ASP A 53 0.26 -4.62 -19.05
C ASP A 53 1.58 -4.44 -18.28
N ASP A 54 2.54 -5.34 -18.48
CA ASP A 54 3.80 -5.33 -17.72
C ASP A 54 4.59 -4.01 -17.88
N GLN A 55 4.67 -3.42 -19.07
CA GLN A 55 5.32 -2.11 -19.27
C GLN A 55 4.65 -0.99 -18.46
N LYS A 56 3.32 -0.97 -18.41
CA LYS A 56 2.58 0.06 -17.67
C LYS A 56 2.71 -0.16 -16.16
N LYS A 57 2.80 -1.42 -15.71
CA LYS A 57 3.13 -1.77 -14.32
C LYS A 57 4.52 -1.27 -13.92
N TYR A 58 5.51 -1.36 -14.80
CA TYR A 58 6.85 -0.79 -14.57
C TYR A 58 6.78 0.72 -14.34
N ALA A 59 6.12 1.46 -15.23
CA ALA A 59 5.97 2.90 -15.09
C ALA A 59 5.23 3.28 -13.80
N ALA A 60 4.12 2.60 -13.50
CA ALA A 60 3.33 2.84 -12.29
C ALA A 60 4.14 2.56 -11.01
N PHE A 61 4.91 1.47 -10.97
CA PHE A 61 5.73 1.12 -9.81
C PHE A 61 6.83 2.17 -9.56
N TYR A 62 7.58 2.58 -10.58
CA TYR A 62 8.63 3.60 -10.42
C TYR A 62 8.06 4.98 -10.09
N PHE A 63 6.92 5.34 -10.68
CA PHE A 63 6.23 6.58 -10.34
C PHE A 63 5.80 6.59 -8.87
N LEU A 64 5.22 5.48 -8.39
CA LEU A 64 4.86 5.32 -6.98
C LEU A 64 6.09 5.41 -6.06
N LEU A 65 7.19 4.76 -6.44
CA LEU A 65 8.43 4.75 -5.66
C LEU A 65 9.03 6.16 -5.55
N ALA A 66 9.02 6.92 -6.66
CA ALA A 66 9.46 8.31 -6.68
C ALA A 66 8.56 9.19 -5.78
N PHE A 67 7.24 8.99 -5.83
CA PHE A 67 6.30 9.73 -5.00
C PHE A 67 6.50 9.45 -3.50
N ILE A 68 6.73 8.19 -3.13
CA ILE A 68 7.05 7.78 -1.75
C ILE A 68 8.37 8.41 -1.29
N GLN A 69 9.40 8.41 -2.14
CA GLN A 69 10.67 9.06 -1.79
C GLN A 69 10.52 10.57 -1.57
N ILE A 70 9.76 11.27 -2.41
CA ILE A 70 9.50 12.70 -2.24
C ILE A 70 8.76 12.97 -0.92
N ALA A 71 7.75 12.16 -0.60
CA ALA A 71 7.00 12.29 0.65
C ALA A 71 7.82 11.96 1.92
N LEU A 72 8.89 11.15 1.80
CA LEU A 72 9.79 10.81 2.91
C LEU A 72 10.97 11.78 3.08
N MET A 73 11.29 12.57 2.05
CA MET A 73 12.37 13.58 2.08
C MET A 73 11.91 14.95 2.61
N ILE A 74 10.60 15.17 2.71
CA ILE A 74 9.96 16.36 3.29
C ILE A 74 9.70 16.09 4.78
#